data_AF-A0A1V4YJY6-F1
#
_entry.id   AF-A0A1V4YJY6-F1
#
_cell.length_a   1.000
_cell.length_b   1.000
_cell.length_c   1.000
_cell.angle_alpha   90.00
_cell.angle_beta   90.00
_cell.angle_gamma   90.00
#
_symmetry.space_group_name_H-M   'P 1'
#
loop_
_entity.id
_entity.type
_entity.pdbx_description
1 polymer ?
#
loop_
_entity_poly.entity_id
_entity_poly.type
_entity_poly.pdbx_seq_one_letter_code
_entity_poly.pdbx_strand_id
1 'polypeptide(L)'
;MWIGKYLSVLLLVLLLCMPADAVLPASAALIVEDVLLNDTSIYLLTGNTWHFYQGYNFTVKSVNQETDSVWLELSLGNKLLQSGILGEGDHFIYQKNDGTILDITVDTIYSGDGEELVAFSPVFQYIDRTLPEPFIPEDKDNEGQKDGSQDNASAGSNGIEGFSFGIALPLIVATATLMLILRKKCN
;
A
#
# COMPACT_ATOMS: atom_id res chain seq x y z
N MET A 1 -50.38 12.28 55.41
CA MET A 1 -50.82 12.14 54.00
C MET A 1 -50.34 13.32 53.15
N TRP A 2 -49.02 13.63 53.16
CA TRP A 2 -48.49 14.81 52.47
C TRP A 2 -47.26 14.52 51.59
N ILE A 3 -46.49 13.46 51.90
CA ILE A 3 -45.31 13.02 51.15
C ILE A 3 -45.61 12.61 49.69
N GLY A 4 -46.78 12.02 49.43
CA GLY A 4 -47.14 11.56 48.07
C GLY A 4 -47.34 12.69 47.06
N LYS A 5 -47.75 13.89 47.52
CA LYS A 5 -47.91 15.06 46.64
C LYS A 5 -46.56 15.61 46.21
N TYR A 6 -45.56 15.62 47.10
CA TYR A 6 -44.21 16.08 46.77
C TYR A 6 -43.46 15.08 45.89
N LEU A 7 -43.67 13.77 46.08
CA LEU A 7 -43.08 12.75 45.21
C LEU A 7 -43.63 12.83 43.77
N SER A 8 -44.93 13.10 43.62
CA SER A 8 -45.55 13.30 42.31
C SER A 8 -45.08 14.57 41.62
N VAL A 9 -44.93 15.67 42.36
CA VAL A 9 -44.39 16.93 41.83
C VAL A 9 -42.91 16.80 41.47
N LEU A 10 -42.12 16.09 42.28
CA LEU A 10 -40.71 15.80 42.00
C LEU A 10 -40.54 14.99 40.71
N LEU A 11 -41.37 13.97 40.50
CA LEU A 11 -41.35 13.15 39.30
C LEU A 11 -41.76 13.96 38.05
N LEU A 12 -42.73 14.87 38.19
CA LEU A 12 -43.15 15.77 37.11
C LEU A 12 -42.06 16.79 36.74
N VAL A 13 -41.34 17.33 37.73
CA VAL A 13 -40.22 18.26 37.51
C VAL A 13 -39.03 17.56 36.85
N LEU A 14 -38.73 16.31 37.21
CA LEU A 14 -37.70 15.49 36.55
C LEU A 14 -38.03 15.21 35.08
N LEU A 15 -39.30 15.01 34.74
CA LEU A 15 -39.77 14.81 33.36
C LEU A 15 -39.70 16.08 32.51
N LEU A 16 -39.90 17.25 33.11
CA LEU A 16 -39.81 18.56 32.44
C LEU A 16 -38.37 19.11 32.38
N CYS A 17 -37.42 18.49 33.09
CA CYS A 17 -36.02 18.90 33.14
C CYS A 17 -35.13 18.10 32.17
N MET A 18 -35.74 17.37 31.23
CA MET A 18 -35.00 16.85 30.07
C MET A 18 -34.81 18.02 29.09
N PRO A 19 -33.58 18.50 28.84
CA PRO A 19 -33.36 19.52 27.82
C PRO A 19 -33.80 18.95 26.46
N ALA A 20 -34.61 19.72 25.73
CA ALA A 20 -35.08 19.35 24.39
C ALA A 20 -33.93 19.22 23.35
N ASP A 21 -32.71 19.59 23.73
CA ASP A 21 -31.50 19.45 22.92
C ASP A 21 -30.70 18.20 23.28
N ALA A 22 -31.39 17.07 23.54
CA ALA A 22 -30.75 15.77 23.39
C ALA A 22 -30.52 15.54 21.89
N VAL A 23 -29.53 16.25 21.34
CA VAL A 23 -28.86 15.89 20.09
C VAL A 23 -28.33 14.50 20.34
N LEU A 24 -29.05 13.51 19.83
CA LEU A 24 -28.56 12.15 19.72
C LEU A 24 -27.16 12.26 19.10
N PRO A 25 -26.10 11.68 19.70
CA PRO A 25 -24.86 11.53 18.97
C PRO A 25 -25.23 10.79 17.69
N ALA A 26 -25.02 11.46 16.55
CA ALA A 26 -25.12 10.83 15.25
C ALA A 26 -24.36 9.52 15.37
N SER A 27 -25.04 8.41 15.07
CA SER A 27 -24.43 7.09 14.96
C SER A 27 -23.14 7.25 14.17
N ALA A 28 -22.00 7.24 14.85
CA ALA A 28 -20.72 7.07 14.20
C ALA A 28 -20.76 5.64 13.69
N ALA A 29 -21.21 5.48 12.44
CA ALA A 29 -21.11 4.22 11.74
C ALA A 29 -19.63 3.82 11.82
N LEU A 30 -19.35 2.65 12.37
CA LEU A 30 -18.01 2.11 12.41
C LEU A 30 -17.55 2.01 10.96
N ILE A 31 -16.60 2.88 10.56
CA ILE A 31 -15.99 2.80 9.24
C ILE A 31 -15.08 1.58 9.30
N VAL A 32 -15.61 0.43 8.92
CA VAL A 32 -14.77 -0.71 8.54
C VAL A 32 -14.10 -0.28 7.23
N GLU A 33 -12.83 0.08 7.31
CA GLU A 33 -12.04 0.37 6.12
C GLU A 33 -11.75 -0.97 5.43
N ASP A 34 -12.40 -1.20 4.30
CA ASP A 34 -12.16 -2.39 3.49
C ASP A 34 -10.78 -2.27 2.84
N VAL A 35 -9.91 -3.25 3.10
CA VAL A 35 -8.51 -3.22 2.68
C VAL A 35 -8.37 -3.77 1.26
N LEU A 36 -7.72 -3.01 0.39
CA LEU A 36 -7.38 -3.38 -0.99
C LEU A 36 -5.93 -3.87 -1.13
N LEU A 37 -5.01 -3.26 -0.38
CA LEU A 37 -3.64 -3.72 -0.24
C LEU A 37 -3.29 -3.71 1.24
N ASN A 38 -2.76 -4.83 1.71
CA ASN A 38 -2.40 -5.02 3.11
C ASN A 38 -0.92 -5.36 3.21
N ASP A 39 -0.15 -4.51 3.90
CA ASP A 39 1.26 -4.76 4.25
C ASP A 39 2.11 -5.24 3.06
N THR A 40 1.97 -4.55 1.93
CA THR A 40 2.73 -4.84 0.70
C THR A 40 4.00 -4.00 0.65
N SER A 41 4.99 -4.43 -0.14
CA SER A 41 6.15 -3.61 -0.48
C SER A 41 6.17 -3.31 -1.98
N ILE A 42 6.48 -2.07 -2.35
CA ILE A 42 6.65 -1.64 -3.75
C ILE A 42 7.99 -0.95 -3.94
N TYR A 43 8.51 -0.98 -5.15
CA TYR A 43 9.79 -0.37 -5.52
C TYR A 43 9.60 0.48 -6.77
N LEU A 44 10.00 1.74 -6.72
CA LEU A 44 9.84 2.68 -7.84
C LEU A 44 11.14 3.40 -8.15
N LEU A 45 11.48 3.46 -9.43
CA LEU A 45 12.52 4.33 -9.94
C LEU A 45 12.01 5.77 -10.03
N THR A 46 12.92 6.74 -9.97
CA THR A 46 12.60 8.14 -10.28
C THR A 46 11.92 8.26 -11.65
N GLY A 47 10.79 8.99 -11.68
CA GLY A 47 9.96 9.19 -12.87
C GLY A 47 8.87 8.12 -13.06
N ASN A 48 8.95 6.99 -12.36
CA ASN A 48 7.97 5.91 -12.50
C ASN A 48 6.75 6.12 -11.60
N THR A 49 5.65 5.47 -11.99
CA THR A 49 4.36 5.54 -11.32
C THR A 49 3.88 4.14 -10.96
N TRP A 50 3.46 3.96 -9.72
CA TRP A 50 2.68 2.81 -9.28
C TRP A 50 1.19 3.09 -9.47
N HIS A 51 0.48 2.13 -10.07
CA HIS A 51 -0.96 2.21 -10.29
C HIS A 51 -1.68 1.41 -9.21
N PHE A 52 -2.26 2.14 -8.25
CA PHE A 52 -3.10 1.60 -7.20
C PHE A 52 -4.52 1.33 -7.72
N TYR A 53 -5.30 0.57 -6.94
CA TYR A 53 -6.70 0.31 -7.26
C TYR A 53 -7.50 1.61 -7.36
N GLN A 54 -8.63 1.57 -8.06
CA GLN A 54 -9.55 2.69 -8.23
C GLN A 54 -8.93 3.93 -8.93
N GLY A 55 -7.83 3.74 -9.67
CA GLY A 55 -7.24 4.75 -10.54
C GLY A 55 -6.28 5.73 -9.86
N TYR A 56 -5.88 5.43 -8.62
CA TYR A 56 -4.85 6.17 -7.90
C TYR A 56 -3.47 5.91 -8.52
N ASN A 57 -2.71 6.96 -8.71
CA ASN A 57 -1.38 6.95 -9.32
C ASN A 57 -0.39 7.60 -8.36
N PHE A 58 0.61 6.83 -7.93
CA PHE A 58 1.64 7.28 -7.01
C PHE A 58 2.98 7.33 -7.72
N THR A 59 3.60 8.51 -7.78
CA THR A 59 4.76 8.78 -8.62
C THR A 59 5.94 9.27 -7.80
N VAL A 60 7.12 8.72 -8.07
CA VAL A 60 8.40 9.28 -7.59
C VAL A 60 8.85 10.34 -8.58
N LYS A 61 8.87 11.61 -8.18
CA LYS A 61 9.21 12.71 -9.08
C LYS A 61 10.72 12.93 -9.18
N SER A 62 11.39 12.86 -8.04
CA SER A 62 12.83 13.12 -7.93
C SER A 62 13.33 12.61 -6.58
N VAL A 63 14.59 12.21 -6.52
CA VAL A 63 15.33 11.94 -5.29
C VAL A 63 16.39 13.03 -5.13
N ASN A 64 16.48 13.60 -3.93
CA ASN A 64 17.58 14.47 -3.55
C ASN A 64 18.62 13.65 -2.79
N GLN A 65 19.78 13.44 -3.42
CA GLN A 65 20.89 12.66 -2.88
C GLN A 65 21.65 13.39 -1.75
N GLU A 66 21.54 14.73 -1.66
CA GLU A 66 22.24 15.49 -0.61
C GLU A 66 21.52 15.39 0.74
N THR A 67 20.19 15.21 0.70
CA THR A 67 19.33 15.22 1.88
C THR A 67 18.63 13.89 2.12
N ASP A 68 18.96 12.85 1.34
CA ASP A 68 18.33 11.53 1.37
C ASP A 68 16.80 11.62 1.47
N SER A 69 16.21 12.38 0.54
CA SER A 69 14.77 12.67 0.53
C SER A 69 14.16 12.50 -0.85
N VAL A 70 12.91 12.07 -0.92
CA VAL A 70 12.17 11.81 -2.14
C VAL A 70 10.99 12.76 -2.29
N TRP A 71 10.81 13.32 -3.50
CA TRP A 71 9.59 14.03 -3.88
C TRP A 71 8.58 13.05 -4.48
N LEU A 72 7.43 12.95 -3.82
CA LEU A 72 6.33 12.06 -4.15
C LEU A 72 5.08 12.84 -4.56
N GLU A 73 4.32 12.30 -5.51
CA GLU A 73 3.00 12.80 -5.92
C GLU A 73 1.97 11.68 -5.92
N LEU A 74 0.79 11.94 -5.35
CA LEU A 74 -0.40 11.12 -5.51
C LEU A 74 -1.39 11.86 -6.39
N SER A 75 -1.90 11.17 -7.41
CA SER A 75 -2.91 11.69 -8.33
C SER A 75 -4.04 10.67 -8.55
N LEU A 76 -5.18 11.17 -9.02
CA LEU A 76 -6.30 10.34 -9.46
C LEU A 76 -6.61 10.73 -10.91
N GLY A 77 -6.34 9.80 -11.84
CA GLY A 77 -6.29 10.13 -13.26
C GLY A 77 -5.27 11.24 -13.54
N ASN A 78 -5.74 12.39 -14.03
CA ASN A 78 -4.88 13.54 -14.37
C ASN A 78 -4.85 14.64 -13.29
N LYS A 79 -5.52 14.42 -12.15
CA LYS A 79 -5.63 15.42 -11.09
C LYS A 79 -4.67 15.10 -9.95
N LEU A 80 -3.74 16.01 -9.66
CA LEU A 80 -2.90 15.95 -8.47
C LEU A 80 -3.77 16.06 -7.20
N LEU A 81 -3.59 15.14 -6.25
CA LEU A 81 -4.30 15.11 -4.97
C LEU A 81 -3.41 15.57 -3.82
N GLN A 82 -2.20 15.04 -3.73
CA GLN A 82 -1.25 15.35 -2.67
C GLN A 82 0.18 15.21 -3.19
N SER A 83 1.10 15.98 -2.62
CA SER A 83 2.53 15.94 -2.92
C SER A 83 3.32 16.18 -1.65
N GLY A 84 4.52 15.61 -1.54
CA GLY A 84 5.39 15.78 -0.39
C GLY A 84 6.85 15.46 -0.69
N ILE A 85 7.74 16.00 0.13
CA ILE A 85 9.15 15.62 0.18
C ILE A 85 9.37 14.91 1.50
N LEU A 86 9.74 13.63 1.44
CA LEU A 86 9.83 12.73 2.59
C LEU A 86 11.20 12.07 2.66
N GLY A 87 11.72 11.84 3.86
CA GLY A 87 12.92 11.02 4.09
C GLY A 87 12.57 9.56 4.37
N GLU A 88 13.59 8.73 4.58
CA GLU A 88 13.40 7.35 5.06
C GLU A 88 12.70 7.34 6.43
N GLY A 89 11.76 6.40 6.61
CA GLY A 89 10.91 6.25 7.79
C GLY A 89 9.70 7.17 7.83
N ASP A 90 9.61 8.17 6.95
CA ASP A 90 8.46 9.06 6.90
C ASP A 90 7.24 8.40 6.22
N HIS A 91 6.06 8.83 6.64
CA HIS A 91 4.78 8.34 6.11
C HIS A 91 4.15 9.33 5.13
N PHE A 92 3.74 8.82 3.97
CA PHE A 92 2.83 9.50 3.07
C PHE A 92 1.42 9.00 3.32
N ILE A 93 0.60 9.80 4.00
CA ILE A 93 -0.79 9.46 4.33
C ILE A 93 -1.72 10.36 3.53
N TYR A 94 -2.63 9.74 2.76
CA TYR A 94 -3.73 10.43 2.10
C TYR A 94 -5.07 10.02 2.72
N GLN A 95 -5.79 11.02 3.23
CA GLN A 95 -7.11 10.87 3.84
C GLN A 95 -8.18 11.52 2.98
N LYS A 96 -9.37 10.93 2.99
CA LYS A 96 -10.56 11.45 2.29
C LYS A 96 -11.81 11.09 3.09
N ASN A 97 -12.67 12.08 3.33
CA ASN A 97 -13.93 11.92 4.07
C ASN A 97 -13.76 11.18 5.41
N ASP A 98 -12.78 11.62 6.21
CA ASP A 98 -12.44 11.07 7.55
C ASP A 98 -11.92 9.62 7.56
N GLY A 99 -11.65 9.02 6.40
CA GLY A 99 -11.01 7.71 6.26
C GLY A 99 -9.64 7.80 5.59
N THR A 100 -8.78 6.81 5.85
CA THR A 100 -7.49 6.67 5.18
C THR A 100 -7.71 5.95 3.85
N ILE A 101 -7.12 6.46 2.77
CA ILE A 101 -7.17 5.80 1.46
C ILE A 101 -5.83 5.16 1.11
N LEU A 102 -4.74 5.83 1.46
CA LEU A 102 -3.38 5.36 1.23
C LEU A 102 -2.52 5.74 2.44
N ASP A 103 -1.80 4.76 2.97
CA ASP A 103 -0.73 4.94 3.95
C ASP A 103 0.48 4.15 3.46
N ILE A 104 1.57 4.85 3.19
CA ILE A 104 2.77 4.29 2.62
C ILE A 104 4.00 4.90 3.27
N THR A 105 4.90 4.05 3.76
CA THR A 105 6.16 4.45 4.37
C THR A 105 7.29 4.42 3.35
N VAL A 106 8.13 5.45 3.35
CA VAL A 106 9.41 5.42 2.64
C VAL A 106 10.35 4.53 3.44
N ASP A 107 10.67 3.34 2.92
CA ASP A 107 11.51 2.37 3.66
C ASP A 107 12.99 2.67 3.43
N THR A 108 13.41 2.74 2.17
CA THR A 108 14.82 2.98 1.83
C THR A 108 14.94 3.71 0.49
N ILE A 109 15.85 4.66 0.42
CA ILE A 109 16.22 5.41 -0.79
C ILE A 109 17.60 4.92 -1.24
N TYR A 110 17.63 4.21 -2.36
CA TYR A 110 18.86 3.77 -3.00
C TYR A 110 19.30 4.82 -4.03
N SER A 111 20.26 5.65 -3.62
CA SER A 111 20.89 6.68 -4.46
C SER A 111 22.28 6.25 -4.93
N GLY A 112 22.64 6.59 -6.18
CA GLY A 112 23.94 6.29 -6.76
C GLY A 112 24.15 6.96 -8.12
N ASP A 113 25.26 6.68 -8.79
CA ASP A 113 25.66 7.31 -10.06
C ASP A 113 24.76 6.94 -11.28
N GLY A 114 23.68 6.20 -11.05
CA GLY A 114 22.77 5.68 -12.06
C GLY A 114 21.33 6.14 -11.84
N GLU A 115 20.41 5.18 -11.78
CA GLU A 115 19.01 5.45 -11.47
C GLU A 115 18.79 5.39 -9.96
N GLU A 116 17.97 6.31 -9.42
CA GLU A 116 17.56 6.21 -8.02
C GLU A 116 16.32 5.32 -7.89
N LEU A 117 16.37 4.41 -6.92
CA LEU A 117 15.30 3.49 -6.58
C LEU A 117 14.79 3.79 -5.18
N VAL A 118 13.49 3.83 -5.00
CA VAL A 118 12.86 4.02 -3.69
C VAL A 118 12.03 2.79 -3.35
N ALA A 119 12.33 2.19 -2.20
CA ALA A 119 11.54 1.13 -1.60
C ALA A 119 10.50 1.74 -0.66
N PHE A 120 9.28 1.21 -0.73
CA PHE A 120 8.21 1.59 0.15
C PHE A 120 7.66 0.36 0.85
N SER A 121 7.62 0.41 2.18
CA SER A 121 7.15 -0.66 3.03
C SER A 121 6.91 -0.16 4.46
N PRO A 122 5.76 -0.43 5.09
CA PRO A 122 4.60 -1.11 4.52
C PRO A 122 3.76 -0.19 3.61
N VAL A 123 2.94 -0.80 2.75
CA VAL A 123 1.95 -0.12 1.91
C VAL A 123 0.55 -0.64 2.24
N PHE A 124 -0.34 0.26 2.62
CA PHE A 124 -1.75 0.01 2.85
C PHE A 124 -2.61 0.84 1.90
N GLN A 125 -3.57 0.19 1.24
CA GLN A 125 -4.61 0.87 0.47
C GLN A 125 -5.99 0.40 0.96
N TYR A 126 -6.91 1.34 1.12
CA TYR A 126 -8.29 1.08 1.50
C TYR A 126 -9.27 1.53 0.42
N ILE A 127 -10.49 0.99 0.44
CA ILE A 127 -11.55 1.33 -0.53
C ILE A 127 -11.97 2.80 -0.40
N ASP A 128 -11.86 3.54 -1.50
CA ASP A 128 -12.57 4.80 -1.68
C ASP A 128 -14.01 4.54 -2.13
N ARG A 129 -14.96 4.66 -1.19
CA ARG A 129 -16.39 4.45 -1.42
C ARG A 129 -17.04 5.48 -2.35
N THR A 130 -16.34 6.54 -2.72
CA THR A 130 -16.82 7.55 -3.68
C THR A 130 -16.49 7.20 -5.13
N LEU A 131 -15.68 6.16 -5.35
CA LEU A 131 -15.29 5.66 -6.66
C LEU A 131 -15.98 4.33 -6.96
N PRO A 132 -16.07 3.92 -8.24
CA PRO A 132 -16.59 2.61 -8.60
C PRO A 132 -15.87 1.48 -7.86
N GLU A 133 -16.59 0.37 -7.63
CA GLU A 133 -16.02 -0.82 -7.01
C GLU A 133 -14.78 -1.30 -7.79
N PRO A 134 -13.67 -1.60 -7.09
CA PRO A 134 -12.47 -2.08 -7.74
C PRO A 134 -12.69 -3.50 -8.28
N PHE A 135 -12.14 -3.76 -9.47
CA PHE A 135 -12.04 -5.12 -9.97
C PHE A 135 -10.89 -5.83 -9.25
N ILE A 136 -11.21 -6.83 -8.42
CA ILE A 136 -10.22 -7.68 -7.76
C ILE A 136 -10.29 -9.06 -8.41
N PRO A 137 -9.21 -9.53 -9.05
CA PRO A 137 -9.15 -10.90 -9.56
C PRO A 137 -9.34 -11.89 -8.41
N GLU A 138 -10.28 -12.83 -8.53
CA GLU A 138 -10.42 -13.91 -7.57
C GLU A 138 -9.19 -14.82 -7.61
N ASP A 139 -8.55 -15.01 -6.45
CA ASP A 139 -7.45 -15.96 -6.29
C ASP A 139 -8.00 -17.39 -6.32
N LYS A 140 -7.42 -18.26 -7.16
CA LYS A 140 -7.94 -19.59 -7.50
C LYS A 140 -7.28 -20.68 -6.66
N ASP A 141 -7.34 -20.56 -5.34
CA ASP A 141 -6.67 -21.52 -4.46
C ASP A 141 -7.68 -22.27 -3.58
N ASN A 142 -8.05 -23.50 -4.01
CA ASN A 142 -8.38 -24.63 -3.12
C ASN A 142 -8.45 -25.99 -3.88
N GLU A 143 -7.41 -26.79 -3.65
CA GLU A 143 -7.24 -28.25 -3.61
C GLU A 143 -7.79 -29.18 -4.72
N GLY A 144 -6.84 -29.89 -5.34
CA GLY A 144 -7.08 -31.12 -6.09
C GLY A 144 -5.84 -31.62 -6.80
N GLN A 145 -4.89 -32.20 -6.06
CA GLN A 145 -3.76 -32.93 -6.64
C GLN A 145 -4.25 -34.03 -7.58
N LYS A 146 -4.02 -33.85 -8.89
CA LYS A 146 -3.81 -34.93 -9.84
C LYS A 146 -2.66 -34.56 -10.76
N ASP A 147 -1.62 -35.37 -10.65
CA ASP A 147 -0.52 -35.51 -11.60
C ASP A 147 -1.07 -35.62 -13.04
N GLY A 148 -0.47 -34.83 -13.93
CA GLY A 148 -0.95 -34.59 -15.28
C GLY A 148 -0.27 -33.39 -15.90
N SER A 149 1.03 -33.54 -16.17
CA SER A 149 1.83 -32.69 -17.05
C SER A 149 1.02 -32.16 -18.25
N GLN A 150 0.79 -30.85 -18.31
CA GLN A 150 0.78 -30.08 -19.55
C GLN A 150 0.85 -28.58 -19.26
N ASP A 151 1.99 -28.04 -19.64
CA ASP A 151 2.44 -26.66 -19.59
C ASP A 151 1.41 -25.69 -20.15
N ASN A 152 1.13 -24.60 -19.42
CA ASN A 152 0.72 -23.28 -19.95
C ASN A 152 0.74 -22.26 -18.80
N ALA A 153 1.93 -21.71 -18.52
CA ALA A 153 2.08 -20.60 -17.58
C ALA A 153 1.64 -19.29 -18.25
N SER A 154 0.56 -18.70 -17.75
CA SER A 154 0.25 -17.27 -17.92
C SER A 154 -0.17 -16.74 -16.56
N ALA A 155 0.82 -16.50 -15.71
CA ALA A 155 0.67 -15.80 -14.44
C ALA A 155 1.15 -14.36 -14.67
N GLY A 156 0.21 -13.41 -14.58
CA GLY A 156 0.50 -11.99 -14.60
C GLY A 156 1.24 -11.60 -13.33
N SER A 157 2.55 -11.48 -13.41
CA SER A 157 3.36 -10.73 -12.45
C SER A 157 3.78 -9.42 -13.11
N ASN A 158 3.30 -8.27 -12.63
CA ASN A 158 3.89 -6.98 -12.97
C ASN A 158 5.15 -6.73 -12.12
N GLY A 159 5.98 -7.77 -11.98
CA GLY A 159 7.33 -7.66 -11.45
C GLY A 159 8.25 -7.27 -12.60
N ILE A 160 8.94 -6.15 -12.42
CA ILE A 160 10.15 -5.67 -13.10
C ILE A 160 10.61 -6.60 -14.25
N GLU A 161 10.35 -6.20 -15.49
CA GLU A 161 10.99 -6.76 -16.68
C GLU A 161 12.50 -6.49 -16.58
N GLY A 162 13.30 -7.48 -16.14
CA GLY A 162 14.75 -7.29 -16.15
C GLY A 162 15.63 -8.40 -15.58
N PHE A 163 15.14 -9.25 -14.67
CA PHE A 163 15.99 -10.30 -14.09
C PHE A 163 15.32 -11.67 -14.16
N SER A 164 15.49 -12.34 -15.30
CA SER A 164 15.27 -13.78 -15.40
C SER A 164 16.48 -14.52 -14.82
N PHE A 165 16.28 -15.26 -13.72
CA PHE A 165 17.26 -16.16 -13.11
C PHE A 165 17.62 -17.39 -13.99
N GLY A 166 17.46 -17.29 -15.32
CA GLY A 166 17.70 -18.36 -16.29
C GLY A 166 19.10 -18.40 -16.91
N ILE A 167 20.00 -17.44 -16.61
CA ILE A 167 21.31 -17.35 -17.28
C ILE A 167 22.53 -17.34 -16.34
N ALA A 168 22.34 -17.65 -15.06
CA ALA A 168 23.46 -17.69 -14.11
C ALA A 168 24.22 -19.04 -14.07
N LEU A 169 23.70 -20.12 -14.66
CA LEU A 169 24.37 -21.44 -14.58
C LEU A 169 25.42 -21.77 -15.66
N PRO A 170 25.44 -21.22 -16.90
CA PRO A 170 26.52 -21.57 -17.83
C PRO A 170 27.82 -20.76 -17.61
N LEU A 171 27.77 -19.57 -17.00
CA LEU A 171 28.96 -18.72 -16.79
C LEU A 171 29.85 -19.20 -15.64
N ILE A 172 29.28 -19.80 -14.59
CA ILE A 172 30.05 -20.35 -13.47
C ILE A 172 30.85 -21.59 -13.93
N VAL A 173 30.29 -22.42 -14.81
CA VAL A 173 31.00 -23.60 -15.36
C VAL A 173 32.13 -23.20 -16.32
N ALA A 174 31.93 -22.15 -17.13
CA ALA A 174 32.96 -21.65 -18.05
C ALA A 174 34.19 -21.06 -17.31
N THR A 175 33.98 -20.32 -16.22
CA THR A 175 35.09 -19.76 -15.43
C THR A 175 35.86 -20.84 -14.66
N ALA A 176 35.17 -21.84 -14.11
CA ALA A 176 35.82 -22.96 -13.43
C ALA A 176 36.64 -23.85 -14.38
N THR A 177 36.14 -24.13 -15.58
CA THR A 177 36.88 -24.89 -16.60
C THR A 177 38.08 -24.12 -17.15
N LEU A 178 37.96 -22.80 -17.39
CA LEU A 178 39.08 -21.95 -17.79
C LEU A 178 40.19 -21.89 -16.72
N MET A 179 39.82 -21.75 -15.45
CA MET A 179 40.80 -21.74 -14.35
C MET A 179 41.53 -23.09 -14.20
N LEU A 180 40.84 -24.23 -14.40
CA LEU A 180 41.47 -25.54 -14.38
C LEU A 180 42.42 -25.77 -15.56
N ILE A 181 42.09 -25.25 -16.75
CA ILE A 181 42.96 -25.34 -17.93
C ILE A 181 44.22 -24.48 -17.77
N LEU A 182 44.09 -23.26 -17.22
CA LEU A 182 45.23 -22.38 -16.96
C LEU A 182 46.17 -22.95 -15.88
N ARG A 183 45.61 -23.57 -14.83
CA ARG A 183 46.40 -24.19 -13.76
C ARG A 183 47.22 -25.40 -14.24
N LYS A 184 46.76 -26.11 -15.28
CA LYS A 184 47.45 -27.28 -15.84
C LYS A 184 48.56 -26.92 -16.83
N LYS A 185 48.64 -25.66 -17.28
CA LYS A 185 49.66 -25.18 -18.24
C LYS A 185 50.88 -24.52 -17.59
N CYS A 186 50.79 -24.20 -16.29
CA CYS A 186 51.88 -23.62 -15.49
C CYS A 186 52.63 -24.64 -14.61
N ASN A 187 52.51 -25.92 -14.90
CA ASN A 187 53.30 -27.00 -14.30
C ASN A 187 53.75 -27.97 -15.41
#